data_AF-A0A224XB66-F1
#
_entry.id   AF-A0A224XB66-F1
#
_cell.length_a   1.000
_cell.length_b   1.000
_cell.length_c   1.000
_cell.angle_alpha   90.00
_cell.angle_beta   90.00
_cell.angle_gamma   90.00
#
_symmetry.space_group_name_H-M   'P 1'
#
loop_
_entity.id
_entity.type
_entity.pdbx_description
1 polymer ?
#
loop_
_entity_poly.entity_id
_entity_poly.type
_entity_poly.pdbx_seq_one_letter_code
_entity_poly.pdbx_strand_id
1 'polypeptide(L)'
;MCFLTKFYLALKIGFSMVPLLVFSTIVLILIPANSLVSAVLHPPGSHPTTICDLPQCSCDQKVYCRCDAMQTIVLRSHGFEPLPERTGSINIEKCSKVVITKGAILRMKALRKINLENIAHLEMEEEAFKWDTSKIQEVYTPGIGIRIVNTTIQMIPSDAFQGHITSILFENVSIANIRALAFSNLAGTEKIEFKNCDIDSIEPQSFKKFILDSFIINGGNVDIMPSYSLIGITIKKDLKLENVHFGYIRSSAFRVEDPKIFKLQNCIVENLEGEAFRVVTRGPVFIDDNVLPRVSYGAFAGITLDSRYLSWSGPQDLLFENNTLQLFADYALSFNTTGFVPKIDRIVLDKPCTCNDIKLWTDRLVKYSDGSRPVDLTRLMWCTKDARKNIDSVVSDFQRRHCAHTVAQVYWIVSVLIITLIVLIALCSLGFYLFRRHARRYMNVPTNDSAQNRLSVHSTHNNHVVIIPESKTYRETELHIIEERLEPIKEYVPPQAVTQPI
;
A
#
# COMPACT_ATOMS: atom_id res chain seq x y z
N MET A 1 37.53 8.19 30.56
CA MET A 1 37.17 6.82 30.98
C MET A 1 36.88 6.02 29.71
N CYS A 2 37.83 5.42 28.97
CA CYS A 2 38.83 4.38 29.30
C CYS A 2 38.23 3.12 29.94
N PHE A 3 38.04 2.07 29.13
CA PHE A 3 38.44 0.64 29.30
C PHE A 3 37.90 -0.12 28.05
N LEU A 4 38.73 -0.54 27.08
CA LEU A 4 39.39 -1.88 26.97
C LEU A 4 38.41 -3.05 27.23
N THR A 5 38.30 -4.11 26.40
CA THR A 5 39.40 -4.99 25.94
C THR A 5 38.94 -5.98 24.84
N LYS A 6 39.86 -6.33 23.92
CA LYS A 6 39.85 -7.48 22.98
C LYS A 6 40.35 -8.78 23.67
N PHE A 7 39.88 -9.96 23.22
CA PHE A 7 40.57 -11.28 23.27
C PHE A 7 39.90 -12.17 22.18
N TYR A 8 40.50 -12.54 21.04
CA TYR A 8 41.52 -13.58 20.74
C TYR A 8 41.28 -14.94 21.42
N LEU A 9 40.99 -16.02 20.65
CA LEU A 9 41.98 -17.03 20.20
C LEU A 9 41.35 -18.15 19.35
N ALA A 10 42.12 -18.62 18.38
CA ALA A 10 41.89 -19.74 17.49
C ALA A 10 42.14 -21.11 18.17
N LEU A 11 41.55 -22.18 17.62
CA LEU A 11 42.15 -23.52 17.69
C LEU A 11 41.89 -24.32 16.41
N LYS A 12 42.98 -24.91 15.90
CA LYS A 12 43.15 -25.59 14.62
C LYS A 12 43.72 -26.98 14.95
N ILE A 13 42.96 -28.05 14.71
CA ILE A 13 43.40 -29.47 14.69
C ILE A 13 42.35 -30.19 13.82
N GLY A 14 42.58 -30.92 12.73
CA GLY A 14 43.79 -31.55 12.17
C GLY A 14 43.72 -33.07 12.30
N PHE A 15 43.00 -33.80 11.42
CA PHE A 15 43.10 -35.26 11.20
C PHE A 15 42.51 -35.58 9.80
N SER A 16 43.32 -35.84 8.77
CA SER A 16 43.97 -37.10 8.35
C SER A 16 43.05 -38.09 7.63
N MET A 17 43.32 -38.24 6.34
CA MET A 17 42.91 -39.35 5.46
C MET A 17 43.42 -40.70 5.99
N VAL A 18 42.66 -41.78 5.76
CA VAL A 18 43.06 -43.05 5.10
C VAL A 18 41.77 -43.79 4.70
N PRO A 19 41.71 -44.47 3.53
CA PRO A 19 40.51 -45.13 3.02
C PRO A 19 40.44 -46.61 3.44
N LEU A 20 39.22 -47.14 3.60
CA LEU A 20 39.00 -48.58 3.60
C LEU A 20 37.87 -48.94 2.62
N LEU A 21 38.27 -49.71 1.60
CA LEU A 21 37.44 -50.62 0.84
C LEU A 21 36.64 -51.56 1.77
N VAL A 22 35.49 -52.04 1.28
CA VAL A 22 35.18 -53.48 1.12
C VAL A 22 33.67 -53.82 1.34
N PHE A 23 33.13 -54.60 0.39
CA PHE A 23 31.85 -55.38 0.32
C PHE A 23 30.52 -54.59 0.33
N SER A 24 29.80 -54.48 -0.80
CA SER A 24 29.06 -55.52 -1.54
C SER A 24 28.10 -56.33 -0.68
N THR A 25 26.87 -55.83 -0.57
CA THR A 25 25.67 -56.65 -0.40
C THR A 25 24.53 -55.95 -1.14
N ILE A 26 24.22 -56.50 -2.31
CA ILE A 26 23.00 -56.23 -3.07
C ILE A 26 21.85 -56.81 -2.24
N VAL A 27 21.06 -55.94 -1.60
CA VAL A 27 19.76 -56.32 -1.05
C VAL A 27 18.73 -55.99 -2.13
N LEU A 28 18.37 -57.03 -2.88
CA LEU A 28 17.27 -57.02 -3.84
C LEU A 28 15.96 -56.99 -3.03
N ILE A 29 15.39 -55.81 -2.82
CA ILE A 29 14.06 -55.67 -2.24
C ILE A 29 13.05 -55.93 -3.37
N LEU A 30 12.50 -57.15 -3.37
CA LEU A 30 11.29 -57.52 -4.10
C LEU A 30 10.11 -56.71 -3.56
N ILE A 31 9.68 -55.70 -4.31
CA ILE A 31 8.39 -55.04 -4.10
C ILE A 31 7.33 -55.85 -4.86
N PRO A 32 6.24 -56.30 -4.21
CA PRO A 32 5.15 -56.97 -4.90
C PRO A 32 4.38 -55.96 -5.75
N ALA A 33 4.54 -56.07 -7.06
CA ALA A 33 3.71 -55.40 -8.05
C ALA A 33 2.31 -56.05 -8.07
N ASN A 34 1.39 -55.51 -7.27
CA ASN A 34 -0.04 -55.74 -7.40
C ASN A 34 -0.75 -54.39 -7.60
N SER A 35 -0.50 -53.75 -8.75
CA SER A 35 -1.45 -52.83 -9.35
C SER A 35 -2.03 -53.52 -10.58
N LEU A 36 -3.20 -54.15 -10.40
CA LEU A 36 -4.05 -54.60 -11.48
C LEU A 36 -4.56 -53.37 -12.25
N VAL A 37 -3.73 -52.84 -13.14
CA VAL A 37 -4.20 -52.04 -14.25
C VAL A 37 -4.79 -53.04 -15.23
N SER A 38 -6.12 -53.14 -15.27
CA SER A 38 -6.83 -53.77 -16.38
C SER A 38 -6.56 -52.95 -17.64
N ALA A 39 -5.42 -53.21 -18.27
CA ALA A 39 -5.20 -52.85 -19.65
C ALA A 39 -6.11 -53.75 -20.48
N VAL A 40 -7.27 -53.21 -20.86
CA VAL A 40 -8.12 -53.83 -21.86
C VAL A 40 -7.33 -53.84 -23.15
N LEU A 41 -6.70 -54.98 -23.46
CA LEU A 41 -6.08 -55.26 -24.74
C LEU A 41 -7.20 -55.27 -25.79
N HIS A 42 -7.39 -54.13 -26.43
CA HIS A 42 -8.26 -54.06 -27.60
C HIS A 42 -7.70 -54.96 -28.71
N PRO A 43 -8.54 -55.76 -29.37
CA PRO A 43 -8.09 -56.66 -30.42
C PRO A 43 -7.45 -55.85 -31.56
N PRO A 44 -6.35 -56.35 -32.15
CA PRO A 44 -5.68 -55.69 -33.27
C PRO A 44 -6.66 -55.59 -34.46
N GLY A 45 -7.18 -54.38 -34.69
CA GLY A 45 -8.20 -54.11 -35.71
C GLY A 45 -9.37 -53.22 -35.25
N SER A 46 -9.51 -52.92 -33.96
CA SER A 46 -10.48 -51.91 -33.51
C SER A 46 -10.00 -50.51 -33.89
N HIS A 47 -10.84 -49.77 -34.61
CA HIS A 47 -10.64 -48.34 -34.88
C HIS A 47 -10.30 -47.58 -33.58
N PRO A 48 -9.49 -46.51 -33.66
CA PRO A 48 -9.21 -45.69 -32.49
C PRO A 48 -10.53 -45.22 -31.89
N THR A 49 -10.84 -45.67 -30.68
CA THR A 49 -11.98 -45.16 -29.93
C THR A 49 -11.71 -43.68 -29.73
N THR A 50 -12.66 -42.86 -30.13
CA THR A 50 -12.68 -41.42 -29.90
C THR A 50 -13.36 -41.16 -28.56
N ILE A 51 -13.22 -39.95 -28.00
CA ILE A 51 -13.98 -39.55 -26.80
C ILE A 51 -15.51 -39.72 -27.00
N CYS A 52 -15.95 -39.76 -28.25
CA CYS A 52 -17.34 -39.91 -28.65
C CYS A 52 -17.88 -41.34 -28.53
N ASP A 53 -17.00 -42.33 -28.37
CA ASP A 53 -17.38 -43.73 -28.15
C ASP A 53 -17.63 -44.01 -26.66
N LEU A 54 -17.32 -43.06 -25.79
CA LEU A 54 -17.64 -43.14 -24.37
C LEU A 54 -19.14 -42.95 -24.16
N PRO A 55 -19.82 -43.83 -23.41
CA PRO A 55 -21.28 -43.77 -23.23
C PRO A 55 -21.76 -42.47 -22.54
N GLN A 56 -20.87 -41.80 -21.79
CA GLN A 56 -21.13 -40.54 -21.10
C GLN A 56 -20.94 -39.30 -21.98
N CYS A 57 -20.47 -39.46 -23.22
CA CYS A 57 -20.16 -38.37 -24.13
C CYS A 57 -21.02 -38.43 -25.40
N SER A 58 -21.41 -37.26 -25.90
CA SER A 58 -22.09 -37.08 -27.17
C SER A 58 -21.30 -36.10 -28.02
N CYS A 59 -21.11 -36.44 -29.29
CA CYS A 59 -20.36 -35.65 -30.24
C CYS A 59 -21.20 -35.33 -31.48
N ASP A 60 -21.76 -34.12 -31.53
CA ASP A 60 -22.39 -33.58 -32.74
C ASP A 60 -21.92 -32.15 -32.97
N GLN A 61 -20.74 -32.02 -33.60
CA GLN A 61 -19.95 -30.78 -33.72
C GLN A 61 -19.60 -30.11 -32.37
N LYS A 62 -20.10 -30.65 -31.26
CA LYS A 62 -19.94 -30.24 -29.89
C LYS A 62 -19.68 -31.50 -29.11
N VAL A 63 -18.66 -31.48 -28.27
CA VAL A 63 -18.38 -32.56 -27.32
C VAL A 63 -19.13 -32.19 -26.04
N TYR A 64 -20.14 -32.98 -25.69
CA TYR A 64 -20.87 -32.87 -24.43
C TYR A 64 -20.63 -34.14 -23.63
N CYS A 65 -19.94 -34.05 -22.50
CA CYS A 65 -19.72 -35.18 -21.60
C CYS A 65 -20.38 -34.88 -20.25
N ARG A 66 -21.21 -35.80 -19.78
CA ARG A 66 -21.81 -35.73 -18.45
C ARG A 66 -21.51 -37.01 -17.69
N CYS A 67 -20.64 -36.89 -16.71
CA CYS A 67 -20.17 -38.02 -15.94
C CYS A 67 -21.13 -38.41 -14.82
N ASP A 68 -21.09 -39.69 -14.46
CA ASP A 68 -21.55 -40.17 -13.16
C ASP A 68 -20.42 -40.09 -12.12
N ALA A 69 -20.79 -40.27 -10.84
CA ALA A 69 -19.82 -40.23 -9.74
C ALA A 69 -18.64 -41.19 -10.00
N MET A 70 -17.42 -40.71 -9.78
CA MET A 70 -16.13 -41.40 -9.98
C MET A 70 -15.58 -41.52 -11.42
N GLN A 71 -16.25 -40.99 -12.44
CA GLN A 71 -15.70 -41.05 -13.79
C GLN A 71 -14.60 -40.01 -14.03
N THR A 72 -13.57 -40.42 -14.79
CA THR A 72 -12.47 -39.58 -15.22
C THR A 72 -12.52 -39.38 -16.74
N ILE A 73 -12.40 -38.14 -17.20
CA ILE A 73 -12.31 -37.81 -18.63
C ILE A 73 -10.93 -37.25 -18.92
N VAL A 74 -10.31 -37.70 -20.02
CA VAL A 74 -9.01 -37.19 -20.46
C VAL A 74 -9.15 -36.57 -21.84
N LEU A 75 -8.85 -35.28 -21.95
CA LEU A 75 -8.90 -34.53 -23.21
C LEU A 75 -7.54 -34.57 -23.88
N ARG A 76 -7.46 -35.17 -25.08
CA ARG A 76 -6.23 -35.35 -25.85
C ARG A 76 -6.40 -34.88 -27.29
N SER A 77 -5.31 -34.41 -27.91
CA SER A 77 -5.28 -34.06 -29.33
C SER A 77 -4.87 -35.21 -30.25
N HIS A 78 -4.23 -36.25 -29.69
CA HIS A 78 -3.68 -37.37 -30.43
C HIS A 78 -3.66 -38.63 -29.55
N GLY A 79 -3.44 -39.78 -30.19
CA GLY A 79 -3.40 -41.08 -29.52
C GLY A 79 -4.79 -41.70 -29.38
N PHE A 80 -5.00 -42.41 -28.28
CA PHE A 80 -6.27 -43.03 -27.93
C PHE A 80 -7.25 -41.97 -27.44
N GLU A 81 -8.49 -42.00 -27.94
CA GLU A 81 -9.58 -41.06 -27.61
C GLU A 81 -9.30 -39.58 -27.93
N PRO A 82 -8.89 -39.24 -29.16
CA PRO A 82 -8.62 -37.85 -29.52
C PRO A 82 -9.91 -37.05 -29.62
N LEU A 83 -9.82 -35.75 -29.33
CA LEU A 83 -10.86 -34.78 -29.61
C LEU A 83 -11.04 -34.60 -31.13
N PRO A 84 -12.28 -34.61 -31.66
CA PRO A 84 -12.50 -34.38 -33.08
C PRO A 84 -12.09 -32.95 -33.48
N GLU A 85 -11.26 -32.80 -34.52
CA GLU A 85 -10.72 -31.50 -34.96
C GLU A 85 -11.79 -30.47 -35.37
N ARG A 86 -12.98 -30.95 -35.78
CA ARG A 86 -14.13 -30.12 -36.20
C ARG A 86 -15.02 -29.67 -35.04
N THR A 87 -14.68 -30.02 -33.81
CA THR A 87 -15.49 -29.66 -32.63
C THR A 87 -15.45 -28.15 -32.41
N GLY A 88 -16.64 -27.53 -32.39
CA GLY A 88 -16.85 -26.11 -32.15
C GLY A 88 -17.03 -25.72 -30.68
N SER A 89 -17.45 -26.66 -29.83
CA SER A 89 -17.54 -26.44 -28.38
C SER A 89 -17.29 -27.70 -27.58
N ILE A 90 -16.66 -27.55 -26.42
CA ILE A 90 -16.48 -28.62 -25.43
C ILE A 90 -17.28 -28.23 -24.18
N ASN A 91 -18.12 -29.13 -23.68
CA ASN A 91 -18.83 -28.97 -22.42
C ASN A 91 -18.70 -30.26 -21.60
N ILE A 92 -18.11 -30.16 -20.41
CA ILE A 92 -17.88 -31.30 -19.51
C ILE A 92 -18.46 -30.97 -18.15
N GLU A 93 -19.35 -31.83 -17.67
CA GLU A 93 -20.13 -31.60 -16.47
C GLU A 93 -20.09 -32.80 -15.52
N LYS A 94 -20.03 -32.52 -14.21
CA LYS A 94 -20.25 -33.49 -13.11
C LYS A 94 -19.25 -34.65 -13.07
N CYS A 95 -18.03 -34.43 -13.54
CA CYS A 95 -16.97 -35.44 -13.53
C CYS A 95 -16.16 -35.42 -12.24
N SER A 96 -15.70 -36.59 -11.81
CA SER A 96 -14.82 -36.70 -10.64
C SER A 96 -13.44 -36.13 -10.95
N LYS A 97 -12.92 -36.40 -12.14
CA LYS A 97 -11.64 -35.90 -12.58
C LYS A 97 -11.66 -35.59 -14.07
N VAL A 98 -11.09 -34.44 -14.46
CA VAL A 98 -10.85 -34.12 -15.86
C VAL A 98 -9.37 -33.79 -16.02
N VAL A 99 -8.72 -34.41 -17.01
CA VAL A 99 -7.32 -34.17 -17.32
C VAL A 99 -7.22 -33.56 -18.71
N ILE A 100 -6.62 -32.38 -18.83
CA ILE A 100 -6.37 -31.74 -20.13
C ILE A 100 -4.90 -31.88 -20.46
N THR A 101 -4.60 -32.75 -21.42
CA THR A 101 -3.20 -33.03 -21.79
C THR A 101 -2.61 -31.89 -22.63
N LYS A 102 -1.28 -31.90 -22.75
CA LYS A 102 -0.54 -30.94 -23.55
C LYS A 102 -1.08 -30.78 -24.97
N GLY A 103 -1.42 -29.55 -25.33
CA GLY A 103 -1.92 -29.21 -26.66
C GLY A 103 -3.22 -29.91 -27.04
N ALA A 104 -4.08 -30.27 -26.08
CA ALA A 104 -5.34 -30.97 -26.31
C ALA A 104 -6.23 -30.28 -27.37
N ILE A 105 -6.22 -28.95 -27.40
CA ILE A 105 -7.05 -28.15 -28.31
C ILE A 105 -6.29 -27.53 -29.49
N LEU A 106 -5.00 -27.83 -29.64
CA LEU A 106 -4.10 -27.13 -30.58
C LEU A 106 -4.59 -27.16 -32.04
N ARG A 107 -5.19 -28.28 -32.46
CA ARG A 107 -5.64 -28.50 -33.85
C ARG A 107 -7.10 -28.12 -34.11
N MET A 108 -7.83 -27.73 -33.07
CA MET A 108 -9.28 -27.52 -33.14
C MET A 108 -9.62 -26.12 -33.66
N LYS A 109 -9.50 -25.91 -34.97
CA LYS A 109 -9.70 -24.58 -35.61
C LYS A 109 -11.13 -24.05 -35.48
N ALA A 110 -12.10 -24.95 -35.36
CA ALA A 110 -13.51 -24.60 -35.21
C ALA A 110 -13.89 -24.26 -33.76
N LEU A 111 -13.04 -24.55 -32.78
CA LEU A 111 -13.35 -24.40 -31.36
C LEU A 111 -13.56 -22.92 -31.00
N ARG A 112 -14.66 -22.64 -30.30
CA ARG A 112 -15.02 -21.29 -29.83
C ARG A 112 -15.33 -21.23 -28.34
N LYS A 113 -15.70 -22.36 -27.74
CA LYS A 113 -16.18 -22.38 -26.35
C LYS A 113 -15.73 -23.65 -25.64
N ILE A 114 -15.21 -23.49 -24.42
CA ILE A 114 -14.91 -24.57 -23.49
C ILE A 114 -15.60 -24.27 -22.17
N ASN A 115 -16.48 -25.18 -21.76
CA ASN A 115 -17.19 -25.13 -20.49
C ASN A 115 -16.82 -26.35 -19.65
N LEU A 116 -16.32 -26.11 -18.44
CA LEU A 116 -15.91 -27.12 -17.48
C LEU A 116 -16.65 -26.82 -16.17
N GLU A 117 -17.62 -27.64 -15.78
CA GLU A 117 -18.52 -27.30 -14.68
C GLU A 117 -18.75 -28.46 -13.71
N ASN A 118 -18.71 -28.16 -12.41
CA ASN A 118 -18.91 -29.14 -11.33
C ASN A 118 -17.93 -30.32 -11.46
N ILE A 119 -16.65 -30.05 -11.72
CA ILE A 119 -15.61 -31.07 -11.80
C ILE A 119 -14.91 -31.13 -10.46
N ALA A 120 -14.91 -32.31 -9.82
CA ALA A 120 -14.32 -32.41 -8.49
C ALA A 120 -12.81 -32.11 -8.51
N HIS A 121 -12.10 -32.52 -9.56
CA HIS A 121 -10.68 -32.21 -9.75
C HIS A 121 -10.32 -32.00 -11.23
N LEU A 122 -9.83 -30.80 -11.58
CA LEU A 122 -9.33 -30.48 -12.92
C LEU A 122 -7.80 -30.43 -12.90
N GLU A 123 -7.19 -31.34 -13.65
CA GLU A 123 -5.75 -31.41 -13.87
C GLU A 123 -5.43 -30.90 -15.27
N MET A 124 -4.42 -30.04 -15.37
CA MET A 124 -3.98 -29.44 -16.63
C MET A 124 -2.49 -29.69 -16.78
N GLU A 125 -2.09 -30.11 -17.98
CA GLU A 125 -0.68 -30.10 -18.39
C GLU A 125 -0.30 -28.74 -18.99
N GLU A 126 1.00 -28.50 -19.15
CA GLU A 126 1.49 -27.32 -19.89
C GLU A 126 0.87 -27.25 -21.28
N GLU A 127 0.55 -26.05 -21.77
CA GLU A 127 -0.10 -25.85 -23.07
C GLU A 127 -1.50 -26.50 -23.19
N ALA A 128 -2.17 -26.82 -22.08
CA ALA A 128 -3.52 -27.41 -22.07
C ALA A 128 -4.52 -26.63 -22.94
N PHE A 129 -4.50 -25.30 -22.87
CA PHE A 129 -5.36 -24.39 -23.64
C PHE A 129 -4.57 -23.58 -24.68
N LYS A 130 -3.51 -24.15 -25.25
CA LYS A 130 -2.78 -23.53 -26.35
C LYS A 130 -3.56 -23.64 -27.65
N TRP A 131 -3.94 -22.50 -28.21
CA TRP A 131 -4.66 -22.44 -29.49
C TRP A 131 -3.84 -21.72 -30.56
N ASP A 132 -3.69 -22.36 -31.71
CA ASP A 132 -2.82 -21.90 -32.80
C ASP A 132 -3.26 -20.55 -33.37
N THR A 133 -2.38 -19.56 -33.27
CA THR A 133 -2.58 -18.18 -33.75
C THR A 133 -1.92 -17.89 -35.09
N SER A 134 -1.13 -18.83 -35.63
CA SER A 134 -0.23 -18.59 -36.77
C SER A 134 -0.94 -18.18 -38.07
N LYS A 135 -2.24 -18.42 -38.20
CA LYS A 135 -3.04 -18.09 -39.39
C LYS A 135 -4.04 -16.96 -39.22
N ILE A 136 -4.06 -16.31 -38.06
CA ILE A 136 -5.08 -15.31 -37.70
C ILE A 136 -4.76 -13.91 -38.26
N GLN A 137 -3.61 -13.72 -38.91
CA GLN A 137 -3.22 -12.44 -39.51
C GLN A 137 -4.13 -11.95 -40.65
N GLU A 138 -5.02 -12.79 -41.20
CA GLU A 138 -5.75 -12.44 -42.43
C GLU A 138 -7.27 -12.23 -42.27
N VAL A 139 -7.91 -12.73 -41.20
CA VAL A 139 -9.37 -12.63 -41.02
C VAL A 139 -9.72 -12.58 -39.53
N TYR A 140 -10.69 -11.73 -39.15
CA TYR A 140 -11.35 -11.68 -37.84
C TYR A 140 -11.88 -13.06 -37.42
N THR A 141 -11.00 -13.93 -36.92
CA THR A 141 -11.38 -15.22 -36.37
C THR A 141 -11.70 -14.98 -34.89
N PRO A 142 -12.94 -15.23 -34.44
CA PRO A 142 -13.26 -15.07 -33.03
C PRO A 142 -12.44 -16.07 -32.22
N GLY A 143 -11.84 -15.59 -31.13
CA GLY A 143 -11.05 -16.42 -30.21
C GLY A 143 -11.91 -17.39 -29.41
N ILE A 144 -11.28 -18.10 -28.48
CA ILE A 144 -11.94 -19.08 -27.62
C ILE A 144 -12.37 -18.44 -26.30
N GLY A 145 -13.60 -18.70 -25.87
CA GLY A 145 -14.05 -18.45 -24.51
C GLY A 145 -13.91 -19.69 -23.63
N ILE A 146 -13.25 -19.56 -22.48
CA ILE A 146 -13.02 -20.64 -21.51
C ILE A 146 -13.74 -20.29 -20.22
N ARG A 147 -14.61 -21.19 -19.74
CA ARG A 147 -15.36 -21.03 -18.49
C ARG A 147 -15.17 -22.28 -17.62
N ILE A 148 -14.65 -22.07 -16.41
CA ILE A 148 -14.39 -23.13 -15.42
C ILE A 148 -15.15 -22.77 -14.13
N VAL A 149 -16.08 -23.63 -13.72
CA VAL A 149 -17.04 -23.32 -12.63
C VAL A 149 -17.16 -24.44 -11.62
N ASN A 150 -17.24 -24.09 -10.34
CA ASN A 150 -17.43 -25.03 -9.23
C ASN A 150 -16.45 -26.21 -9.30
N THR A 151 -15.16 -25.90 -9.44
CA THR A 151 -14.12 -26.88 -9.74
C THR A 151 -12.93 -26.68 -8.82
N THR A 152 -12.20 -27.75 -8.48
CA THR A 152 -10.90 -27.63 -7.82
C THR A 152 -9.77 -27.84 -8.81
N ILE A 153 -8.75 -26.99 -8.73
CA ILE A 153 -7.57 -27.02 -9.58
C ILE A 153 -6.36 -27.07 -8.65
N GLN A 154 -5.59 -28.15 -8.70
CA GLN A 154 -4.37 -28.20 -7.89
C GLN A 154 -3.30 -27.26 -8.42
N MET A 155 -3.19 -27.15 -9.75
CA MET A 155 -2.13 -26.36 -10.37
C MET A 155 -2.59 -25.84 -11.73
N ILE A 156 -2.39 -24.55 -11.96
CA ILE A 156 -2.35 -23.99 -13.31
C ILE A 156 -0.87 -24.00 -13.75
N PRO A 157 -0.47 -24.91 -14.65
CA PRO A 157 0.93 -25.05 -15.05
C PRO A 157 1.38 -23.87 -15.90
N SER A 158 2.69 -23.78 -16.14
CA SER A 158 3.27 -22.80 -17.05
C SER A 158 2.71 -22.95 -18.47
N ASP A 159 2.48 -21.82 -19.14
CA ASP A 159 1.93 -21.74 -20.49
C ASP A 159 0.60 -22.50 -20.68
N ALA A 160 -0.18 -22.69 -19.61
CA ALA A 160 -1.50 -23.32 -19.68
C ALA A 160 -2.43 -22.60 -20.65
N PHE A 161 -2.42 -21.26 -20.62
CA PHE A 161 -3.24 -20.41 -21.47
C PHE A 161 -2.36 -19.62 -22.45
N GLN A 162 -2.47 -19.95 -23.74
CA GLN A 162 -1.69 -19.33 -24.80
C GLN A 162 -2.50 -19.22 -26.10
N GLY A 163 -2.34 -18.11 -26.82
CA GLY A 163 -2.93 -17.91 -28.14
C GLY A 163 -4.14 -16.98 -28.15
N HIS A 164 -5.03 -17.13 -29.14
CA HIS A 164 -6.17 -16.21 -29.32
C HIS A 164 -7.38 -16.64 -28.47
N ILE A 165 -7.32 -16.28 -27.20
CA ILE A 165 -8.36 -16.58 -26.19
C ILE A 165 -9.11 -15.29 -25.89
N THR A 166 -10.40 -15.24 -26.21
CA THR A 166 -11.24 -14.06 -26.03
C THR A 166 -11.59 -13.83 -24.57
N SER A 167 -11.92 -14.89 -23.83
CA SER A 167 -12.26 -14.76 -22.41
C SER A 167 -11.86 -15.97 -21.59
N ILE A 168 -11.46 -15.71 -20.34
CA ILE A 168 -11.17 -16.75 -19.34
C ILE A 168 -11.95 -16.37 -18.08
N LEU A 169 -12.86 -17.26 -17.66
CA LEU A 169 -13.67 -17.10 -16.46
C LEU A 169 -13.47 -18.29 -15.52
N PHE A 170 -13.05 -18.00 -14.29
CA PHE A 170 -13.09 -18.91 -13.16
C PHE A 170 -14.20 -18.45 -12.20
N GLU A 171 -15.15 -19.33 -11.86
CA GLU A 171 -16.26 -19.01 -10.95
C GLU A 171 -16.41 -20.08 -9.86
N ASN A 172 -16.31 -19.67 -8.59
CA ASN A 172 -16.31 -20.58 -7.44
C ASN A 172 -15.27 -21.72 -7.60
N VAL A 173 -14.04 -21.35 -7.97
CA VAL A 173 -12.93 -22.30 -8.19
C VAL A 173 -11.93 -22.17 -7.05
N SER A 174 -11.46 -23.30 -6.52
CA SER A 174 -10.31 -23.34 -5.62
C SER A 174 -9.06 -23.71 -6.42
N ILE A 175 -8.01 -22.88 -6.33
CA ILE A 175 -6.78 -22.99 -7.10
C ILE A 175 -5.60 -23.03 -6.13
N ALA A 176 -4.93 -24.18 -5.99
CA ALA A 176 -3.85 -24.28 -5.02
C ALA A 176 -2.56 -23.59 -5.48
N ASN A 177 -2.23 -23.61 -6.77
CA ASN A 177 -1.05 -22.90 -7.30
C ASN A 177 -1.25 -22.40 -8.73
N ILE A 178 -0.88 -21.15 -9.00
CA ILE A 178 -0.72 -20.59 -10.34
C ILE A 178 0.77 -20.41 -10.64
N ARG A 179 1.32 -21.25 -11.52
CA ARG A 179 2.75 -21.21 -11.85
C ARG A 179 3.13 -19.97 -12.67
N ALA A 180 4.43 -19.68 -12.70
CA ALA A 180 4.99 -18.63 -13.52
C ALA A 180 4.63 -18.90 -15.00
N LEU A 181 4.31 -17.83 -15.74
CA LEU A 181 3.90 -17.88 -17.14
C LEU A 181 2.62 -18.67 -17.42
N ALA A 182 1.80 -19.00 -16.42
CA ALA A 182 0.52 -19.68 -16.62
C ALA A 182 -0.37 -18.97 -17.67
N PHE A 183 -0.34 -17.63 -17.67
CA PHE A 183 -1.01 -16.78 -18.64
C PHE A 183 0.05 -15.98 -19.41
N SER A 184 0.37 -16.45 -20.63
CA SER A 184 1.42 -15.86 -21.45
C SER A 184 1.00 -15.80 -22.92
N ASN A 185 1.48 -14.79 -23.65
CA ASN A 185 1.26 -14.65 -25.10
C ASN A 185 -0.21 -14.78 -25.52
N LEU A 186 -1.11 -14.19 -24.71
CA LEU A 186 -2.52 -14.09 -25.03
C LEU A 186 -2.75 -12.98 -26.07
N ALA A 187 -3.46 -13.30 -27.14
CA ALA A 187 -3.82 -12.37 -28.20
C ALA A 187 -5.33 -12.18 -28.24
N GLY A 188 -5.79 -10.97 -28.54
CA GLY A 188 -7.23 -10.68 -28.70
C GLY A 188 -8.09 -10.98 -27.46
N THR A 189 -7.48 -10.98 -26.27
CA THR A 189 -8.20 -11.25 -25.03
C THR A 189 -9.01 -10.04 -24.61
N GLU A 190 -10.29 -10.26 -24.39
CA GLU A 190 -11.18 -9.22 -23.88
C GLU A 190 -11.19 -9.26 -22.35
N LYS A 191 -11.37 -10.44 -21.74
CA LYS A 191 -11.62 -10.52 -20.30
C LYS A 191 -10.92 -11.69 -19.63
N ILE A 192 -10.25 -11.43 -18.51
CA ILE A 192 -9.86 -12.45 -17.54
C ILE A 192 -10.57 -12.12 -16.23
N GLU A 193 -11.34 -13.06 -15.70
CA GLU A 193 -12.17 -12.87 -14.51
C GLU A 193 -12.05 -14.05 -13.54
N PHE A 194 -11.75 -13.72 -12.28
CA PHE A 194 -11.82 -14.63 -11.15
C PHE A 194 -12.98 -14.20 -10.26
N LYS A 195 -14.02 -15.02 -10.17
CA LYS A 195 -15.24 -14.73 -9.41
C LYS A 195 -15.37 -15.71 -8.25
N ASN A 196 -15.38 -15.21 -7.02
CA ASN A 196 -15.46 -16.03 -5.79
C ASN A 196 -14.44 -17.18 -5.79
N CYS A 197 -13.20 -16.91 -6.21
CA CYS A 197 -12.16 -17.93 -6.27
C CYS A 197 -11.32 -17.90 -5.00
N ASP A 198 -10.83 -19.08 -4.58
CA ASP A 198 -9.86 -19.21 -3.49
C ASP A 198 -8.52 -19.61 -4.10
N ILE A 199 -7.51 -18.76 -3.96
CA ILE A 199 -6.20 -18.92 -4.59
C ILE A 199 -5.12 -18.96 -3.50
N ASP A 200 -4.56 -20.14 -3.26
CA ASP A 200 -3.59 -20.35 -2.18
C ASP A 200 -2.21 -19.79 -2.54
N SER A 201 -1.76 -19.92 -3.79
CA SER A 201 -0.44 -19.42 -4.18
C SER A 201 -0.37 -19.01 -5.64
N ILE A 202 0.37 -17.93 -5.87
CA ILE A 202 0.69 -17.39 -7.19
C ILE A 202 2.20 -17.27 -7.24
N GLU A 203 2.83 -17.73 -8.32
CA GLU A 203 4.25 -17.54 -8.56
C GLU A 203 4.52 -16.16 -9.20
N PRO A 204 5.72 -15.58 -9.05
CA PRO A 204 6.08 -14.38 -9.80
C PRO A 204 5.94 -14.60 -11.31
N GLN A 205 5.45 -13.58 -12.02
CA GLN A 205 5.27 -13.58 -13.47
C GLN A 205 4.24 -14.60 -13.98
N SER A 206 3.28 -15.04 -13.16
CA SER A 206 2.15 -15.88 -13.62
C SER A 206 1.36 -15.24 -14.76
N PHE A 207 1.26 -13.90 -14.78
CA PHE A 207 0.62 -13.15 -15.85
C PHE A 207 1.65 -12.23 -16.52
N LYS A 208 2.03 -12.53 -17.76
CA LYS A 208 3.16 -11.86 -18.42
C LYS A 208 2.88 -11.48 -19.87
N LYS A 209 3.11 -10.19 -20.17
CA LYS A 209 3.24 -9.66 -21.55
C LYS A 209 2.06 -9.98 -22.46
N PHE A 210 0.88 -9.48 -22.12
CA PHE A 210 -0.28 -9.55 -23.02
C PHE A 210 -1.18 -8.32 -22.83
N ILE A 211 -2.08 -8.13 -23.78
CA ILE A 211 -3.01 -7.01 -23.81
C ILE A 211 -4.42 -7.57 -23.65
N LEU A 212 -5.21 -6.98 -22.77
CA LEU A 212 -6.62 -7.31 -22.62
C LEU A 212 -7.51 -6.09 -22.39
N ASP A 213 -8.82 -6.25 -22.53
CA ASP A 213 -9.76 -5.18 -22.21
C ASP A 213 -10.01 -5.06 -20.71
N SER A 214 -10.20 -6.17 -19.98
CA SER A 214 -10.56 -6.12 -18.55
C SER A 214 -9.94 -7.26 -17.75
N PHE A 215 -9.34 -6.92 -16.61
CA PHE A 215 -8.86 -7.88 -15.61
C PHE A 215 -9.65 -7.67 -14.32
N ILE A 216 -10.38 -8.68 -13.87
CA ILE A 216 -11.31 -8.58 -12.75
C ILE A 216 -11.06 -9.71 -11.75
N ILE A 217 -10.90 -9.36 -10.48
CA ILE A 217 -11.01 -10.29 -9.36
C ILE A 217 -12.16 -9.79 -8.50
N ASN A 218 -13.23 -10.58 -8.41
CA ASN A 218 -14.44 -10.23 -7.68
C ASN A 218 -14.84 -11.33 -6.70
N GLY A 219 -14.73 -11.06 -5.41
CA GLY A 219 -15.00 -12.04 -4.37
C GLY A 219 -13.88 -13.06 -4.18
N GLY A 220 -13.90 -13.73 -3.04
CA GLY A 220 -13.00 -14.83 -2.72
C GLY A 220 -11.75 -14.41 -1.96
N ASN A 221 -10.73 -15.26 -1.99
CA ASN A 221 -9.52 -15.14 -1.20
C ASN A 221 -8.28 -15.38 -2.07
N VAL A 222 -7.25 -14.58 -1.86
CA VAL A 222 -5.94 -14.70 -2.49
C VAL A 222 -4.90 -14.57 -1.38
N ASP A 223 -4.26 -15.68 -1.01
CA ASP A 223 -3.35 -15.69 0.14
C ASP A 223 -2.16 -14.75 -0.11
N ILE A 224 -1.40 -14.97 -1.19
CA ILE A 224 -0.20 -14.17 -1.49
C ILE A 224 -0.17 -13.74 -2.95
N MET A 225 -0.05 -12.43 -3.17
CA MET A 225 0.33 -11.79 -4.43
C MET A 225 1.81 -11.41 -4.39
N PRO A 226 2.74 -12.23 -4.92
CA PRO A 226 4.15 -11.88 -4.91
C PRO A 226 4.49 -10.73 -5.87
N SER A 227 5.69 -10.18 -5.70
CA SER A 227 6.24 -9.17 -6.61
C SER A 227 6.25 -9.68 -8.05
N TYR A 228 5.86 -8.81 -8.98
CA TYR A 228 5.79 -9.12 -10.41
C TYR A 228 4.80 -10.22 -10.80
N SER A 229 3.77 -10.51 -9.99
CA SER A 229 2.67 -11.43 -10.36
C SER A 229 2.07 -11.05 -11.71
N LEU A 230 1.72 -9.77 -11.87
CA LEU A 230 1.27 -9.17 -13.11
C LEU A 230 2.39 -8.28 -13.65
N ILE A 231 3.01 -8.65 -14.76
CA ILE A 231 4.13 -7.91 -15.34
C ILE A 231 3.97 -7.66 -16.84
N GLY A 232 4.02 -6.37 -17.20
CA GLY A 232 3.94 -5.94 -18.59
C GLY A 232 2.60 -6.27 -19.22
N ILE A 233 1.52 -6.11 -18.43
CA ILE A 233 0.15 -6.31 -18.88
C ILE A 233 -0.43 -4.95 -19.24
N THR A 234 -1.01 -4.84 -20.43
CA THR A 234 -1.75 -3.65 -20.84
C THR A 234 -3.25 -3.92 -20.75
N ILE A 235 -3.97 -3.19 -19.91
CA ILE A 235 -5.41 -3.33 -19.72
C ILE A 235 -6.08 -2.12 -20.36
N LYS A 236 -6.97 -2.29 -21.34
CA LYS A 236 -7.56 -1.13 -22.03
C LYS A 236 -8.72 -0.50 -21.26
N LYS A 237 -9.58 -1.28 -20.59
CA LYS A 237 -10.79 -0.77 -19.93
C LYS A 237 -10.62 -0.81 -18.41
N ASP A 238 -10.86 -1.96 -17.81
CA ASP A 238 -11.10 -2.04 -16.37
C ASP A 238 -10.07 -2.94 -15.69
N LEU A 239 -9.36 -2.39 -14.70
CA LEU A 239 -8.68 -3.17 -13.66
C LEU A 239 -9.52 -3.08 -12.39
N LYS A 240 -10.17 -4.18 -12.00
CA LYS A 240 -11.10 -4.21 -10.86
C LYS A 240 -10.73 -5.29 -9.86
N LEU A 241 -10.54 -4.88 -8.61
CA LEU A 241 -10.35 -5.73 -7.44
C LEU A 241 -11.49 -5.40 -6.47
N GLU A 242 -12.49 -6.26 -6.39
CA GLU A 242 -13.74 -5.99 -5.69
C GLU A 242 -14.09 -7.13 -4.72
N ASN A 243 -14.42 -6.84 -3.47
CA ASN A 243 -14.85 -7.86 -2.48
C ASN A 243 -13.81 -8.98 -2.24
N VAL A 244 -12.52 -8.71 -2.40
CA VAL A 244 -11.46 -9.72 -2.30
C VAL A 244 -10.76 -9.66 -0.94
N HIS A 245 -10.50 -10.82 -0.35
CA HIS A 245 -9.59 -10.96 0.77
C HIS A 245 -8.17 -11.27 0.27
N PHE A 246 -7.21 -10.38 0.52
CA PHE A 246 -5.80 -10.58 0.22
C PHE A 246 -5.02 -10.77 1.53
N GLY A 247 -4.32 -11.89 1.68
CA GLY A 247 -3.43 -12.09 2.84
C GLY A 247 -2.19 -11.19 2.75
N TYR A 248 -1.53 -11.18 1.59
CA TYR A 248 -0.32 -10.40 1.38
C TYR A 248 -0.21 -9.87 -0.05
N ILE A 249 0.01 -8.57 -0.21
CA ILE A 249 0.36 -7.97 -1.50
C ILE A 249 1.76 -7.36 -1.42
N ARG A 250 2.70 -7.99 -2.14
CA ARG A 250 4.10 -7.55 -2.18
C ARG A 250 4.32 -6.34 -3.09
N SER A 251 5.44 -5.66 -2.91
CA SER A 251 5.89 -4.56 -3.76
C SER A 251 5.86 -4.95 -5.24
N SER A 252 5.31 -4.08 -6.09
CA SER A 252 5.18 -4.29 -7.53
C SER A 252 4.47 -5.59 -7.94
N ALA A 253 3.57 -6.13 -7.10
CA ALA A 253 2.76 -7.28 -7.48
C ALA A 253 1.91 -6.99 -8.72
N PHE A 254 1.37 -5.77 -8.80
CA PHE A 254 0.59 -5.29 -9.94
C PHE A 254 1.40 -4.28 -10.74
N ARG A 255 2.02 -4.71 -11.85
CA ARG A 255 2.67 -3.82 -12.82
C ARG A 255 1.86 -3.79 -14.13
N VAL A 256 0.94 -2.84 -14.19
CA VAL A 256 -0.12 -2.75 -15.21
C VAL A 256 -0.09 -1.39 -15.89
N GLU A 257 -0.36 -1.39 -17.19
CA GLU A 257 -0.35 -0.19 -18.04
C GLU A 257 -1.71 0.01 -18.73
N ASP A 258 -2.07 1.28 -18.94
CA ASP A 258 -3.21 1.78 -19.72
C ASP A 258 -4.66 1.51 -19.23
N PRO A 259 -4.96 1.07 -17.98
CA PRO A 259 -6.36 0.89 -17.58
C PRO A 259 -7.09 2.22 -17.66
N LYS A 260 -8.29 2.23 -18.25
CA LYS A 260 -9.17 3.39 -18.24
C LYS A 260 -9.69 3.67 -16.84
N ILE A 261 -9.96 2.62 -16.07
CA ILE A 261 -10.42 2.72 -14.70
C ILE A 261 -9.66 1.69 -13.87
N PHE A 262 -9.12 2.14 -12.73
CA PHE A 262 -8.59 1.25 -11.68
C PHE A 262 -9.48 1.34 -10.44
N LYS A 263 -9.95 0.18 -9.96
CA LYS A 263 -10.77 0.05 -8.76
C LYS A 263 -10.19 -0.97 -7.78
N LEU A 264 -10.09 -0.55 -6.51
CA LEU A 264 -9.85 -1.39 -5.35
C LEU A 264 -10.95 -1.10 -4.33
N GLN A 265 -11.98 -1.96 -4.29
CA GLN A 265 -13.22 -1.69 -3.56
C GLN A 265 -13.62 -2.86 -2.65
N ASN A 266 -14.10 -2.55 -1.45
CA ASN A 266 -14.62 -3.56 -0.50
C ASN A 266 -13.62 -4.71 -0.23
N CYS A 267 -12.31 -4.45 -0.34
CA CYS A 267 -11.28 -5.46 -0.15
C CYS A 267 -10.73 -5.44 1.28
N ILE A 268 -10.27 -6.58 1.73
CA ILE A 268 -9.47 -6.72 2.95
C ILE A 268 -8.06 -7.06 2.50
N VAL A 269 -7.06 -6.27 2.87
CA VAL A 269 -5.65 -6.54 2.54
C VAL A 269 -4.86 -6.59 3.83
N GLU A 270 -4.62 -7.79 4.36
CA GLU A 270 -4.00 -7.93 5.69
C GLU A 270 -2.61 -7.29 5.75
N ASN A 271 -1.81 -7.46 4.70
CA ASN A 271 -0.48 -6.87 4.57
C ASN A 271 -0.28 -6.26 3.18
N LEU A 272 -0.07 -4.94 3.15
CA LEU A 272 0.18 -4.17 1.92
C LEU A 272 1.59 -3.56 1.93
N GLU A 273 2.47 -4.03 1.06
CA GLU A 273 3.84 -3.49 0.91
C GLU A 273 3.88 -2.18 0.11
N GLY A 274 5.03 -1.49 0.18
CA GLY A 274 5.27 -0.25 -0.56
C GLY A 274 5.24 -0.47 -2.06
N GLU A 275 4.65 0.46 -2.80
CA GLU A 275 4.47 0.38 -4.26
C GLU A 275 3.91 -0.97 -4.75
N ALA A 276 3.02 -1.60 -3.97
CA ALA A 276 2.33 -2.83 -4.34
C ALA A 276 1.64 -2.71 -5.71
N PHE A 277 1.10 -1.51 -5.98
CA PHE A 277 0.45 -1.14 -7.23
C PHE A 277 1.35 -0.18 -8.02
N ARG A 278 1.97 -0.69 -9.09
CA ARG A 278 2.63 0.10 -10.14
C ARG A 278 1.72 0.17 -11.37
N VAL A 279 0.72 1.04 -11.30
CA VAL A 279 -0.34 1.15 -12.29
C VAL A 279 -0.22 2.49 -13.01
N VAL A 280 0.02 2.47 -14.31
CA VAL A 280 0.01 3.67 -15.16
C VAL A 280 -1.35 3.73 -15.87
N THR A 281 -2.31 4.47 -15.31
CA THR A 281 -3.69 4.55 -15.82
C THR A 281 -3.87 5.74 -16.77
N ARG A 282 -4.97 5.74 -17.52
CA ARG A 282 -5.44 6.85 -18.37
C ARG A 282 -6.79 7.40 -17.92
N GLY A 283 -7.14 7.23 -16.65
CA GLY A 283 -8.40 7.70 -16.11
C GLY A 283 -8.43 7.66 -14.59
N PRO A 284 -9.62 7.69 -13.99
CA PRO A 284 -9.77 7.81 -12.55
C PRO A 284 -9.40 6.52 -11.80
N VAL A 285 -9.00 6.72 -10.55
CA VAL A 285 -8.64 5.66 -9.60
C VAL A 285 -9.59 5.72 -8.41
N PHE A 286 -10.16 4.57 -8.04
CA PHE A 286 -11.08 4.42 -6.92
C PHE A 286 -10.52 3.43 -5.90
N ILE A 287 -10.25 3.89 -4.69
CA ILE A 287 -9.78 3.09 -3.56
C ILE A 287 -10.74 3.34 -2.41
N ASP A 288 -11.78 2.52 -2.30
CA ASP A 288 -12.90 2.79 -1.38
C ASP A 288 -13.38 1.55 -0.62
N ASP A 289 -13.88 1.79 0.59
CA ASP A 289 -14.47 0.77 1.46
C ASP A 289 -13.52 -0.41 1.80
N ASN A 290 -12.20 -0.18 1.84
CA ASN A 290 -11.24 -1.24 2.13
C ASN A 290 -10.85 -1.31 3.62
N VAL A 291 -10.49 -2.50 4.07
CA VAL A 291 -9.85 -2.73 5.37
C VAL A 291 -8.39 -3.08 5.14
N LEU A 292 -7.49 -2.24 5.63
CA LEU A 292 -6.05 -2.30 5.39
C LEU A 292 -5.29 -2.36 6.73
N PRO A 293 -5.27 -3.51 7.43
CA PRO A 293 -4.68 -3.62 8.77
C PRO A 293 -3.20 -3.26 8.83
N ARG A 294 -2.39 -3.58 7.81
CA ARG A 294 -0.95 -3.27 7.79
C ARG A 294 -0.56 -2.63 6.46
N VAL A 295 -0.20 -1.35 6.48
CA VAL A 295 0.21 -0.60 5.28
C VAL A 295 1.64 -0.08 5.40
N SER A 296 2.49 -0.49 4.47
CA SER A 296 3.89 -0.07 4.41
C SER A 296 4.06 1.31 3.74
N TYR A 297 5.26 1.87 3.84
CA TYR A 297 5.61 3.17 3.23
C TYR A 297 5.25 3.20 1.74
N GLY A 298 4.49 4.20 1.32
CA GLY A 298 4.21 4.45 -0.10
C GLY A 298 3.48 3.32 -0.83
N ALA A 299 2.55 2.61 -0.18
CA ALA A 299 1.79 1.50 -0.78
C ALA A 299 1.15 1.85 -2.14
N PHE A 300 0.66 3.08 -2.28
CA PHE A 300 -0.02 3.58 -3.49
C PHE A 300 0.85 4.53 -4.34
N ALA A 301 2.12 4.73 -3.98
CA ALA A 301 3.00 5.70 -4.65
C ALA A 301 3.27 5.36 -6.13
N GLY A 302 3.15 4.08 -6.49
CA GLY A 302 3.35 3.59 -7.86
C GLY A 302 2.17 3.82 -8.80
N ILE A 303 1.06 4.38 -8.33
CA ILE A 303 -0.10 4.70 -9.16
C ILE A 303 0.14 6.07 -9.83
N THR A 304 0.19 6.09 -11.15
CA THR A 304 0.46 7.29 -11.95
C THR A 304 -0.49 7.40 -13.13
N LEU A 305 -0.62 8.62 -13.66
CA LEU A 305 -1.38 8.88 -14.89
C LEU A 305 -0.42 8.92 -16.08
N ASP A 306 -0.81 8.32 -17.20
CA ASP A 306 -0.07 8.42 -18.47
C ASP A 306 0.08 9.89 -18.88
N SER A 307 1.32 10.33 -19.11
CA SER A 307 1.64 11.71 -19.46
C SER A 307 0.97 12.18 -20.76
N ARG A 308 0.75 11.26 -21.71
CA ARG A 308 0.03 11.55 -22.96
C ARG A 308 -1.42 11.90 -22.66
N TYR A 309 -2.05 11.14 -21.76
CA TYR A 309 -3.42 11.40 -21.36
C TYR A 309 -3.54 12.68 -20.52
N LEU A 310 -2.59 12.91 -19.61
CA LEU A 310 -2.49 14.14 -18.82
C LEU A 310 -2.47 15.40 -19.72
N SER A 311 -1.71 15.37 -20.82
CA SER A 311 -1.64 16.52 -21.75
C SER A 311 -2.96 16.83 -22.47
N TRP A 312 -3.82 15.82 -22.68
CA TRP A 312 -5.04 15.96 -23.46
C TRP A 312 -6.30 16.15 -22.60
N SER A 313 -6.43 15.35 -21.54
CA SER A 313 -7.61 15.31 -20.68
C SER A 313 -7.40 16.02 -19.33
N GLY A 314 -6.17 16.47 -19.05
CA GLY A 314 -5.81 17.09 -17.79
C GLY A 314 -5.71 16.10 -16.63
N PRO A 315 -5.50 16.62 -15.40
CA PRO A 315 -5.43 15.81 -14.19
C PRO A 315 -6.70 14.99 -13.97
N GLN A 316 -6.56 13.77 -13.45
CA GLN A 316 -7.68 12.88 -13.16
C GLN A 316 -7.96 12.79 -11.66
N ASP A 317 -9.13 12.29 -11.29
CA ASP A 317 -9.46 12.07 -9.88
C ASP A 317 -8.84 10.77 -9.35
N LEU A 318 -8.29 10.84 -8.13
CA LEU A 318 -7.96 9.67 -7.32
C LEU A 318 -8.80 9.75 -6.05
N LEU A 319 -9.80 8.88 -5.91
CA LEU A 319 -10.67 8.82 -4.75
C LEU A 319 -10.12 7.81 -3.73
N PHE A 320 -9.90 8.26 -2.51
CA PHE A 320 -9.54 7.41 -1.37
C PHE A 320 -10.57 7.64 -0.26
N GLU A 321 -11.60 6.80 -0.19
CA GLU A 321 -12.78 7.02 0.66
C GLU A 321 -13.09 5.81 1.57
N ASN A 322 -13.47 6.07 2.83
CA ASN A 322 -13.97 5.04 3.76
C ASN A 322 -13.02 3.83 3.94
N ASN A 323 -11.72 4.09 3.97
CA ASN A 323 -10.72 3.04 4.19
C ASN A 323 -10.34 2.96 5.67
N THR A 324 -10.28 1.74 6.21
CA THR A 324 -9.89 1.47 7.60
C THR A 324 -8.44 1.04 7.69
N LEU A 325 -7.65 1.67 8.56
CA LEU A 325 -6.24 1.41 8.80
C LEU A 325 -5.99 1.08 10.27
N GLN A 326 -5.12 0.10 10.54
CA GLN A 326 -4.74 -0.23 11.93
C GLN A 326 -3.27 0.11 12.20
N LEU A 327 -2.35 -0.58 11.53
CA LEU A 327 -0.90 -0.37 11.59
C LEU A 327 -0.44 0.20 10.26
N PHE A 328 0.30 1.31 10.31
CA PHE A 328 0.83 1.94 9.12
C PHE A 328 2.23 2.50 9.38
N ALA A 329 3.08 2.45 8.37
CA ALA A 329 4.37 3.10 8.37
C ALA A 329 4.23 4.62 8.14
N ASP A 330 5.32 5.35 8.38
CA ASP A 330 5.40 6.75 7.95
C ASP A 330 5.18 6.82 6.43
N TYR A 331 4.37 7.77 6.00
CA TYR A 331 3.96 8.04 4.62
C TYR A 331 3.39 6.82 3.89
N ALA A 332 2.67 5.97 4.63
CA ALA A 332 1.96 4.83 4.06
C ALA A 332 1.03 5.22 2.91
N LEU A 333 0.30 6.32 3.06
CA LEU A 333 -0.58 6.89 2.03
C LEU A 333 0.16 7.97 1.24
N SER A 334 1.05 7.53 0.36
CA SER A 334 1.71 8.44 -0.59
C SER A 334 0.97 8.42 -1.92
N PHE A 335 0.52 9.60 -2.37
CA PHE A 335 -0.20 9.76 -3.64
C PHE A 335 0.59 10.65 -4.60
N ASN A 336 0.57 10.28 -5.88
CA ASN A 336 1.18 11.08 -6.93
C ASN A 336 0.22 12.19 -7.37
N THR A 337 0.62 13.45 -7.21
CA THR A 337 -0.13 14.66 -7.58
C THR A 337 0.27 15.25 -8.93
N THR A 338 1.25 14.69 -9.64
CA THR A 338 1.64 15.22 -10.97
C THR A 338 0.55 15.03 -12.01
N GLY A 339 -0.26 13.97 -11.87
CA GLY A 339 -1.35 13.66 -12.79
C GLY A 339 -2.71 13.47 -12.13
N PHE A 340 -2.78 13.44 -10.79
CA PHE A 340 -4.04 13.27 -10.07
C PHE A 340 -4.36 14.45 -9.18
N VAL A 341 -5.65 14.62 -8.93
CA VAL A 341 -6.22 15.40 -7.84
C VAL A 341 -6.73 14.41 -6.79
N PRO A 342 -5.94 14.12 -5.73
CA PRO A 342 -6.37 13.20 -4.69
C PRO A 342 -7.55 13.78 -3.91
N LYS A 343 -8.65 13.03 -3.87
CA LYS A 343 -9.84 13.27 -3.06
C LYS A 343 -9.84 12.25 -1.94
N ILE A 344 -9.34 12.67 -0.80
CA ILE A 344 -9.28 11.85 0.41
C ILE A 344 -10.50 12.16 1.24
N ASP A 345 -11.25 11.14 1.62
CA ASP A 345 -12.35 11.28 2.58
C ASP A 345 -12.39 10.07 3.52
N ARG A 346 -12.88 10.31 4.73
CA ARG A 346 -13.19 9.28 5.73
C ARG A 346 -12.12 8.18 5.87
N ILE A 347 -10.93 8.57 6.31
CA ILE A 347 -9.91 7.60 6.75
C ILE A 347 -10.27 7.16 8.17
N VAL A 348 -10.60 5.89 8.36
CA VAL A 348 -10.90 5.32 9.67
C VAL A 348 -9.62 4.70 10.25
N LEU A 349 -9.20 5.16 11.42
CA LEU A 349 -8.06 4.61 12.14
C LEU A 349 -8.60 3.71 13.25
N ASP A 350 -8.39 2.40 13.14
CA ASP A 350 -8.76 1.41 14.16
C ASP A 350 -7.78 1.44 15.34
N LYS A 351 -7.67 2.62 15.95
CA LYS A 351 -6.81 2.92 17.09
C LYS A 351 -7.48 3.98 17.98
N PRO A 352 -7.28 3.87 19.31
CA PRO A 352 -7.80 4.86 20.23
C PRO A 352 -7.19 6.24 19.95
N CYS A 353 -8.02 7.28 19.95
CA CYS A 353 -7.56 8.65 19.76
C CYS A 353 -6.67 9.10 20.93
N THR A 354 -5.43 9.50 20.65
CA THR A 354 -4.59 10.21 21.63
C THR A 354 -4.03 11.50 21.02
N CYS A 355 -3.79 12.53 21.85
CA CYS A 355 -3.30 13.82 21.34
C CYS A 355 -1.90 13.75 20.70
N ASN A 356 -1.05 12.84 21.17
CA ASN A 356 0.29 12.64 20.60
C ASN A 356 0.20 11.91 19.25
N ASP A 357 -0.64 10.88 19.17
CA ASP A 357 -0.81 10.09 17.95
C ASP A 357 -1.49 10.90 16.85
N ILE A 358 -2.50 11.72 17.18
CA ILE A 358 -3.14 12.61 16.21
C ILE A 358 -2.11 13.48 15.49
N LYS A 359 -1.15 14.07 16.23
CA LYS A 359 -0.08 14.87 15.62
C LYS A 359 0.77 14.03 14.66
N LEU A 360 1.15 12.83 15.07
CA LEU A 360 1.91 11.90 14.23
C LEU A 360 1.14 11.51 12.97
N TRP A 361 -0.15 11.18 13.09
CA TRP A 361 -1.01 10.80 11.98
C TRP A 361 -1.16 11.96 11.00
N THR A 362 -1.41 13.18 11.48
CA THR A 362 -1.53 14.36 10.62
C THR A 362 -0.24 14.71 9.88
N ASP A 363 0.91 14.49 10.51
CA ASP A 363 2.21 14.86 9.94
C ASP A 363 2.81 13.77 9.03
N ARG A 364 2.47 12.50 9.28
CA ARG A 364 3.17 11.36 8.69
C ARG A 364 2.30 10.39 7.93
N LEU A 365 0.98 10.35 8.08
CA LEU A 365 0.18 9.33 7.39
C LEU A 365 0.14 9.54 5.87
N VAL A 366 -0.15 10.78 5.45
CA VAL A 366 -0.37 11.14 4.05
C VAL A 366 0.75 12.01 3.52
N LYS A 367 1.21 11.72 2.30
CA LYS A 367 2.20 12.52 1.56
C LYS A 367 1.80 12.68 0.11
N TYR A 368 1.94 13.88 -0.43
CA TYR A 368 1.83 14.14 -1.86
C TYR A 368 3.21 14.23 -2.51
N SER A 369 3.30 13.84 -3.78
CA SER A 369 4.58 13.83 -4.52
C SER A 369 5.19 15.21 -4.70
N ASP A 370 4.38 16.27 -4.73
CA ASP A 370 4.82 17.66 -4.78
C ASP A 370 5.34 18.20 -3.42
N GLY A 371 5.26 17.39 -2.35
CA GLY A 371 5.64 17.77 -0.99
C GLY A 371 4.59 18.59 -0.25
N SER A 372 3.48 18.96 -0.90
CA SER A 372 2.34 19.59 -0.25
C SER A 372 1.61 18.59 0.67
N ARG A 373 0.77 19.13 1.56
CA ARG A 373 -0.02 18.35 2.50
C ARG A 373 -1.51 18.54 2.21
N PRO A 374 -2.35 17.53 2.48
CA PRO A 374 -3.80 17.69 2.41
C PRO A 374 -4.23 18.82 3.36
N VAL A 375 -5.08 19.73 2.88
CA VAL A 375 -5.71 20.74 3.73
C VAL A 375 -6.67 20.04 4.69
N ASP A 376 -6.58 20.35 5.98
CA ASP A 376 -7.49 19.86 7.02
C ASP A 376 -7.62 18.33 7.16
N LEU A 377 -6.51 17.58 7.07
CA LEU A 377 -6.51 16.11 7.24
C LEU A 377 -7.20 15.65 8.54
N THR A 378 -7.18 16.45 9.60
CA THR A 378 -7.88 16.15 10.87
C THR A 378 -9.39 16.03 10.74
N ARG A 379 -10.02 16.66 9.74
CA ARG A 379 -11.46 16.54 9.48
C ARG A 379 -11.82 15.30 8.68
N LEU A 380 -10.85 14.75 7.95
CA LEU A 380 -11.00 13.59 7.08
C LEU A 380 -10.71 12.27 7.81
N MET A 381 -10.09 12.35 8.99
CA MET A 381 -9.72 11.20 9.80
C MET A 381 -10.71 10.94 10.93
N TRP A 382 -10.98 9.67 11.17
CA TRP A 382 -11.77 9.13 12.25
C TRP A 382 -10.91 8.21 13.09
N CYS A 383 -11.12 8.18 14.41
CA CYS A 383 -10.44 7.24 15.29
C CYS A 383 -11.43 6.69 16.32
N THR A 384 -11.14 5.48 16.83
CA THR A 384 -12.03 4.81 17.78
C THR A 384 -11.94 5.50 19.14
N LYS A 385 -13.10 5.79 19.74
CA LYS A 385 -13.14 6.52 21.02
C LYS A 385 -12.72 5.66 22.22
N ASP A 386 -13.03 4.36 22.17
CA ASP A 386 -12.81 3.44 23.29
C ASP A 386 -12.67 2.01 22.74
N ALA A 387 -11.72 1.23 23.25
CA ALA A 387 -11.43 -0.12 22.77
C ALA A 387 -12.63 -1.10 22.91
N ARG A 388 -13.68 -0.70 23.62
CA ARG A 388 -14.89 -1.48 23.88
C ARG A 388 -16.15 -0.93 23.22
N LYS A 389 -16.12 0.26 22.63
CA LYS A 389 -17.30 0.93 22.06
C LYS A 389 -16.92 1.49 20.69
N ASN A 390 -17.44 0.86 19.64
CA ASN A 390 -17.32 1.21 18.21
C ASN A 390 -17.96 2.57 17.87
N ILE A 391 -17.64 3.62 18.62
CA ILE A 391 -18.05 4.98 18.31
C ILE A 391 -16.83 5.66 17.76
N ASP A 392 -16.83 5.84 16.44
CA ASP A 392 -15.81 6.62 15.77
C ASP A 392 -16.03 8.11 16.06
N SER A 393 -14.94 8.80 16.37
CA SER A 393 -14.95 10.25 16.56
C SER A 393 -14.08 10.90 15.51
N VAL A 394 -14.55 12.02 14.95
CA VAL A 394 -13.74 12.84 14.04
C VAL A 394 -12.51 13.32 14.82
N VAL A 395 -11.33 13.14 14.24
CA VAL A 395 -10.07 13.55 14.85
C VAL A 395 -10.08 15.04 15.22
N SER A 396 -10.62 15.91 14.37
CA SER A 396 -10.74 17.34 14.64
C SER A 396 -11.58 17.65 15.89
N ASP A 397 -12.69 16.92 16.08
CA ASP A 397 -13.57 17.10 17.24
C ASP A 397 -12.93 16.60 18.52
N PHE A 398 -12.24 15.46 18.44
CA PHE A 398 -11.47 14.92 19.56
C PHE A 398 -10.36 15.90 19.98
N GLN A 399 -9.61 16.41 19.01
CA GLN A 399 -8.51 17.36 19.25
C GLN A 399 -9.02 18.65 19.90
N ARG A 400 -10.14 19.20 19.43
CA ARG A 400 -10.75 20.41 20.01
C ARG A 400 -11.19 20.21 21.46
N ARG A 401 -11.75 19.04 21.80
CA ARG A 401 -12.28 18.77 23.15
C ARG A 401 -11.21 18.36 24.15
N HIS A 402 -10.28 17.49 23.76
CA HIS A 402 -9.37 16.84 24.72
C HIS A 402 -7.94 17.40 24.64
N CYS A 403 -7.48 17.85 23.47
CA CYS A 403 -6.10 18.31 23.30
C CYS A 403 -5.92 19.81 23.54
N ALA A 404 -6.99 20.60 23.45
CA ALA A 404 -6.94 22.03 23.78
C ALA A 404 -6.69 22.32 25.27
N HIS A 405 -6.88 21.32 26.14
CA HIS A 405 -6.67 21.47 27.58
C HIS A 405 -5.23 21.81 27.97
N THR A 406 -4.22 21.33 27.23
CA THR A 406 -2.82 21.67 27.55
C THR A 406 -2.54 23.15 27.28
N VAL A 407 -3.05 23.67 26.16
CA VAL A 407 -2.89 25.09 25.81
C VAL A 407 -3.71 25.97 26.76
N ALA A 408 -4.96 25.60 27.03
CA ALA A 408 -5.80 26.33 27.99
C ALA A 408 -5.24 26.30 29.42
N GLN A 409 -4.66 25.18 29.85
CA GLN A 409 -4.01 25.05 31.15
C GLN A 409 -2.74 25.90 31.22
N VAL A 410 -1.92 25.91 30.16
CA VAL A 410 -0.75 26.82 30.09
C VAL A 410 -1.20 28.28 30.14
N TYR A 411 -2.21 28.68 29.36
CA TYR A 411 -2.76 30.03 29.42
C TYR A 411 -3.31 30.36 30.81
N TRP A 412 -4.03 29.42 31.44
CA TRP A 412 -4.57 29.62 32.78
C TRP A 412 -3.45 29.79 33.82
N ILE A 413 -2.39 28.96 33.77
CA ILE A 413 -1.22 29.10 34.65
C ILE A 413 -0.51 30.43 34.41
N VAL A 414 -0.29 30.82 33.15
CA VAL A 414 0.34 32.11 32.79
C VAL A 414 -0.52 33.28 33.26
N SER A 415 -1.84 33.23 33.06
CA SER A 415 -2.77 34.25 33.56
C SER A 415 -2.74 34.35 35.08
N VAL A 416 -2.72 33.23 35.81
CA VAL A 416 -2.59 33.22 37.27
C VAL A 416 -1.24 33.80 37.72
N LEU A 417 -0.14 33.48 37.04
CA LEU A 417 1.18 34.07 37.30
C LEU A 417 1.20 35.59 37.06
N ILE A 418 0.58 36.07 36.00
CA ILE A 418 0.48 37.51 35.71
C ILE A 418 -0.36 38.21 36.78
N ILE A 419 -1.52 37.63 37.14
CA ILE A 419 -2.40 38.20 38.18
C ILE A 419 -1.68 38.26 39.54
N THR A 420 -0.99 37.18 39.93
CA THR A 420 -0.23 37.14 41.20
C THR A 420 0.92 38.16 41.21
N LEU A 421 1.63 38.35 40.08
CA LEU A 421 2.66 39.37 39.95
C LEU A 421 2.08 40.79 40.09
N ILE A 422 0.93 41.07 39.46
CA ILE A 422 0.24 42.37 39.57
C ILE A 422 -0.18 42.64 41.02
N VAL A 423 -0.76 41.64 41.70
CA VAL A 423 -1.15 41.75 43.11
C VAL A 423 0.07 42.01 43.99
N LEU A 424 1.20 41.35 43.73
CA LEU A 424 2.43 41.54 44.50
C LEU A 424 3.02 42.94 44.30
N ILE A 425 3.01 43.47 43.06
CA ILE A 425 3.40 44.86 42.76
C ILE A 425 2.46 45.84 43.46
N ALA A 426 1.14 45.59 43.46
CA ALA A 426 0.16 46.42 44.15
C ALA A 426 0.38 46.43 45.67
N LEU A 427 0.67 45.27 46.27
CA LEU A 427 1.00 45.16 47.70
C LEU A 427 2.33 45.84 48.04
N CYS A 428 3.36 45.68 47.21
CA CYS A 428 4.65 46.36 47.38
C CYS A 428 4.51 47.88 47.26
N SER A 429 3.75 48.37 46.29
CA SER A 429 3.50 49.81 46.10
C SER A 429 2.63 50.40 47.22
N LEU A 430 1.61 49.67 47.70
CA LEU A 430 0.83 50.05 48.87
C LEU A 430 1.70 50.06 50.14
N GLY A 431 2.51 49.03 50.35
CA GLY A 431 3.46 48.92 51.45
C GLY A 431 4.48 50.08 51.43
N PHE A 432 5.04 50.39 50.26
CA PHE A 432 5.93 51.53 50.06
C PHE A 432 5.23 52.87 50.32
N TYR A 433 3.98 53.03 49.87
CA TYR A 433 3.18 54.21 50.14
C TYR A 433 2.91 54.39 51.64
N LEU A 434 2.51 53.32 52.34
CA LEU A 434 2.30 53.33 53.79
C LEU A 434 3.59 53.59 54.56
N PHE A 435 4.70 52.94 54.17
CA PHE A 435 6.02 53.17 54.74
C PHE A 435 6.47 54.63 54.57
N ARG A 436 6.30 55.20 53.37
CA ARG A 436 6.60 56.60 53.09
C ARG A 436 5.72 57.56 53.91
N ARG A 437 4.44 57.23 54.09
CA ARG A 437 3.52 58.01 54.95
C ARG A 437 3.91 57.96 56.42
N HIS A 438 4.39 56.80 56.90
CA HIS A 438 4.83 56.63 58.29
C HIS A 438 6.20 57.29 58.53
N ALA A 439 7.15 57.16 57.60
CA ALA A 439 8.46 57.82 57.67
C ALA A 439 8.34 59.36 57.76
N ARG A 440 7.35 59.95 57.07
CA ARG A 440 7.05 61.39 57.21
C ARG A 440 6.55 61.80 58.59
N ARG A 441 6.09 60.87 59.44
CA ARG A 441 5.66 61.16 60.82
C ARG A 441 6.78 61.00 61.86
N TYR A 442 7.97 60.54 61.45
CA TYR A 442 9.13 60.36 62.33
C TYR A 442 10.40 61.02 61.77
N MET A 443 10.28 62.23 61.21
CA MET A 443 11.44 63.13 61.16
C MET A 443 11.63 63.70 62.55
N ASN A 444 12.46 63.03 63.34
CA ASN A 444 12.98 63.58 64.59
C ASN A 444 13.67 64.92 64.30
N VAL A 445 13.18 65.95 64.98
CA VAL A 445 13.82 67.26 65.10
C VAL A 445 15.23 67.04 65.69
N PRO A 446 16.30 67.57 65.08
CA PRO A 446 17.60 67.64 65.74
C PRO A 446 17.51 68.67 66.86
N THR A 447 17.55 68.21 68.10
CA THR A 447 17.99 69.04 69.22
C THR A 447 19.47 68.77 69.40
N ASN A 448 20.31 69.76 69.10
CA ASN A 448 21.63 69.82 69.69
C ASN A 448 22.04 71.26 69.92
N ASP A 449 21.92 71.66 71.18
CA ASP A 449 22.52 72.85 71.73
C ASP A 449 24.03 72.64 71.91
N SER A 450 24.77 73.61 71.38
CA SER A 450 25.92 74.25 71.99
C SER A 450 27.15 73.43 72.43
N ALA A 451 28.26 73.78 71.76
CA ALA A 451 29.50 74.26 72.39
C ALA A 451 30.46 73.22 73.00
N GLN A 452 31.51 72.86 72.26
CA GLN A 452 32.88 73.38 72.44
C GLN A 452 33.96 72.51 71.75
N ASN A 453 34.66 73.16 70.83
CA ASN A 453 36.06 72.98 70.39
C ASN A 453 36.96 72.04 71.21
N ARG A 454 37.63 71.08 70.55
CA ARG A 454 39.07 71.17 70.17
C ARG A 454 39.61 69.90 69.47
N LEU A 455 40.15 70.12 68.26
CA LEU A 455 41.33 69.53 67.58
C LEU A 455 41.78 68.07 67.83
N SER A 456 41.87 67.27 66.75
CA SER A 456 43.12 66.92 66.04
C SER A 456 42.84 65.89 64.91
N VAL A 457 43.10 66.21 63.64
CA VAL A 457 44.28 65.86 62.80
C VAL A 457 44.01 64.69 61.83
N HIS A 458 44.41 64.91 60.56
CA HIS A 458 44.43 64.07 59.34
C HIS A 458 43.12 63.97 58.51
N SER A 459 42.99 64.68 57.37
CA SER A 459 43.64 64.46 56.04
C SER A 459 43.24 63.09 55.48
N THR A 460 42.58 62.90 54.32
CA THR A 460 42.57 63.65 53.05
C THR A 460 41.47 63.07 52.13
N HIS A 461 40.96 63.91 51.21
CA HIS A 461 40.10 63.60 50.05
C HIS A 461 38.56 63.57 50.20
N ASN A 462 38.03 64.80 50.32
CA ASN A 462 36.91 65.38 49.56
C ASN A 462 36.33 64.59 48.36
N ASN A 463 35.02 64.35 48.37
CA ASN A 463 34.06 65.24 47.68
C ASN A 463 32.61 64.92 48.08
N HIS A 464 31.96 65.90 48.69
CA HIS A 464 30.53 65.91 49.02
C HIS A 464 29.66 66.26 47.80
N VAL A 465 28.64 65.43 47.62
CA VAL A 465 27.25 65.65 47.13
C VAL A 465 26.84 67.08 46.74
N VAL A 466 26.16 67.22 45.60
CA VAL A 466 24.96 68.08 45.46
C VAL A 466 23.93 67.40 44.56
N ILE A 467 22.70 67.21 45.06
CA ILE A 467 21.51 66.88 44.28
C ILE A 467 20.70 68.17 44.16
N ILE A 468 20.39 68.61 42.94
CA ILE A 468 19.39 69.65 42.64
C ILE A 468 18.25 68.97 41.87
N PRO A 469 16.99 69.12 42.28
CA PRO A 469 15.85 68.67 41.50
C PRO A 469 15.53 69.73 40.43
N GLU A 470 14.83 69.27 39.39
CA GLU A 470 14.22 70.06 38.32
C GLU A 470 15.03 70.21 37.02
N SER A 471 14.35 69.71 35.99
CA SER A 471 14.52 69.90 34.56
C SER A 471 15.16 71.22 34.14
N LYS A 472 16.31 71.09 33.48
CA LYS A 472 16.84 71.81 32.30
C LYS A 472 18.30 72.17 32.53
N THR A 473 19.19 71.60 31.73
CA THR A 473 20.55 72.11 31.56
C THR A 473 20.64 72.80 30.22
N TYR A 474 20.74 74.12 30.27
CA TYR A 474 21.28 74.95 29.21
C TYR A 474 22.79 74.74 29.16
N ARG A 475 23.34 74.61 27.95
CA ARG A 475 24.77 74.77 27.69
C ARG A 475 24.90 75.86 26.63
N GLU A 476 25.23 77.07 27.08
CA GLU A 476 25.79 78.10 26.21
C GLU A 476 27.31 78.00 26.29
N THR A 477 27.94 77.63 25.18
CA THR A 477 29.22 78.18 24.72
C THR A 477 29.29 77.97 23.20
N GLU A 478 28.89 79.03 22.50
CA GLU A 478 29.52 79.64 21.32
C GLU A 478 30.13 78.76 20.20
N LEU A 479 29.60 79.07 19.00
CA LEU A 479 30.04 78.79 17.63
C LEU A 479 29.66 77.45 16.96
N HIS A 480 28.76 77.62 15.99
CA HIS A 480 28.31 76.73 14.92
C HIS A 480 27.44 75.52 15.29
N ILE A 481 26.14 75.73 15.09
CA ILE A 481 25.12 74.69 14.97
C ILE A 481 25.30 74.02 13.60
N ILE A 482 25.69 72.75 13.59
CA ILE A 482 25.42 71.82 12.49
C ILE A 482 24.42 70.80 13.04
N GLU A 483 23.26 70.73 12.41
CA GLU A 483 22.21 69.78 12.74
C GLU A 483 22.57 68.41 12.13
N GLU A 484 23.23 67.54 12.89
CA GLU A 484 23.36 66.13 12.50
C GLU A 484 22.08 65.37 12.90
N ARG A 485 21.20 65.18 11.91
CA ARG A 485 20.14 64.17 11.97
C ARG A 485 20.79 62.79 11.84
N LEU A 486 20.86 62.05 12.94
CA LEU A 486 21.07 60.60 12.89
C LEU A 486 19.79 59.95 12.39
N GLU A 487 19.76 59.61 11.10
CA GLU A 487 18.79 58.67 10.57
C GLU A 487 19.04 57.27 11.16
N PRO A 488 17.98 56.50 11.51
CA PRO A 488 18.14 55.14 12.01
C PRO A 488 18.75 54.25 10.93
N ILE A 489 19.73 53.45 11.33
CA ILE A 489 20.36 52.39 10.53
C ILE A 489 19.25 51.49 9.98
N LYS A 490 18.98 51.60 8.67
CA LYS A 490 18.19 50.61 7.94
C LYS A 490 19.06 49.38 7.75
N GLU A 491 18.66 48.29 8.39
CA GLU A 491 19.22 46.97 8.15
C GLU A 491 18.99 46.61 6.67
N TYR A 492 20.09 46.39 5.94
CA TYR A 492 20.09 46.02 4.54
C TYR A 492 19.68 44.55 4.41
N VAL A 493 18.45 44.31 3.95
CA VAL A 493 18.01 42.98 3.49
C VAL A 493 18.29 42.90 1.98
N PRO A 494 19.18 42.00 1.51
CA PRO A 494 19.42 41.84 0.08
C PRO A 494 18.17 41.30 -0.65
N PRO A 495 17.88 41.77 -1.88
CA PRO A 495 16.74 41.28 -2.64
C PRO A 495 16.94 39.82 -3.04
N GLN A 496 15.95 38.99 -2.73
CA GLN A 496 15.84 37.64 -3.27
C GLN A 496 15.75 37.71 -4.79
N ALA A 497 16.57 36.90 -5.45
CA ALA A 497 16.57 36.75 -6.89
C ALA A 497 15.20 36.26 -7.37
N VAL A 498 14.60 37.07 -8.26
CA VAL A 498 13.44 36.69 -9.06
C VAL A 498 13.93 35.78 -10.17
N THR A 499 13.75 34.47 -10.02
CA THR A 499 13.75 33.55 -11.16
C THR A 499 12.40 33.63 -11.85
N GLN A 500 12.40 34.22 -13.05
CA GLN A 500 11.28 34.15 -13.99
C GLN A 500 11.15 32.73 -14.58
N PRO A 501 9.92 32.33 -14.96
CA PRO A 501 9.66 31.04 -15.61
C PRO A 501 10.02 31.09 -17.10
N ILE A 502 10.53 29.96 -17.62
CA ILE A 502 10.40 29.53 -19.01
C ILE A 502 9.54 28.28 -19.00
#